data_AF-B5HDT8-F1
#
_entry.id   AF-B5HDT8-F1
#
_cell.length_a   1.000
_cell.length_b   1.000
_cell.length_c   1.000
_cell.angle_alpha   90.00
_cell.angle_beta   90.00
_cell.angle_gamma   90.00
#
_symmetry.space_group_name_H-M   'P 1'
#
loop_
_entity.id
_entity.type
_entity.pdbx_description
1 polymer ?
#
loop_
_entity_poly.entity_id
_entity_poly.type
_entity_poly.pdbx_seq_one_letter_code
_entity_poly.pdbx_strand_id
1 'polypeptide(L)'
;MSASGTAAAGQVEHMLRQVTPGRYDAYEALLHALADPAGGRIWMLLWHGQPGSPDAQYGNMEIDGVCYAPCVTSPQELAVSGWNRAHEITTGRDIARALYPDRWGIWLNPHAPGGGVGVPWLDLRRIATGLDRMPAGPLRLSDPAIEIPQFYALLTQNAHRTPSVRSLRRAWVQPAVGPAYLAIGLDLYDTGPQSVKTVRVMMQQSVAAVPDGLPVSTVAMADEYDPVTMWMRVNARPFYDRDAHAGAPPTGGGYGYPPPHTR
;
A
#
# COMPACT_ATOMS: atom_id res chain seq x y z
N MET A 1 -6.65 36.66 11.29
CA MET A 1 -5.52 35.72 11.42
C MET A 1 -5.98 34.56 12.29
N SER A 2 -6.26 33.40 11.69
CA SER A 2 -7.00 32.31 12.35
C SER A 2 -6.09 31.46 13.23
N ALA A 3 -6.31 31.50 14.54
CA ALA A 3 -5.60 30.71 15.56
C ALA A 3 -5.68 29.18 15.35
N SER A 4 -6.66 28.71 14.56
CA SER A 4 -6.83 27.28 14.24
C SER A 4 -5.73 26.72 13.34
N GLY A 5 -5.08 27.56 12.51
CA GLY A 5 -4.00 27.10 11.61
C GLY A 5 -2.69 26.81 12.33
N THR A 6 -2.44 27.50 13.45
CA THR A 6 -1.21 27.36 14.26
C THR A 6 -1.25 26.11 15.15
N ALA A 7 -2.41 25.76 15.70
CA ALA A 7 -2.58 24.57 16.53
C ALA A 7 -2.40 23.27 15.73
N ALA A 8 -2.94 23.25 14.51
CA ALA A 8 -2.80 22.20 13.51
C ALA A 8 -1.34 21.91 13.13
N ALA A 9 -0.60 22.96 12.72
CA ALA A 9 0.83 22.85 12.39
C ALA A 9 1.66 22.30 13.57
N GLY A 10 1.26 22.62 14.80
CA GLY A 10 1.89 22.12 16.02
C GLY A 10 1.79 20.60 16.21
N GLN A 11 0.75 19.93 15.69
CA GLN A 11 0.59 18.48 15.89
C GLN A 11 1.58 17.67 15.05
N VAL A 12 1.74 18.00 13.76
CA VAL A 12 2.73 17.34 12.90
C VAL A 12 4.13 17.54 13.46
N GLU A 13 4.49 18.77 13.81
CA GLU A 13 5.80 19.10 14.40
C GLU A 13 6.02 18.40 15.75
N HIS A 14 4.98 18.32 16.60
CA HIS A 14 5.06 17.61 17.88
C HIS A 14 5.28 16.10 17.69
N MET A 15 4.57 15.46 16.75
CA MET A 15 4.77 14.04 16.43
C MET A 15 6.13 13.79 15.78
N LEU A 16 6.58 14.66 14.89
CA LEU A 16 7.88 14.57 14.22
C LEU A 16 9.03 14.47 15.23
N ARG A 17 8.98 15.24 16.32
CA ARG A 17 9.99 15.19 17.40
C ARG A 17 10.03 13.86 18.16
N GLN A 18 8.98 13.05 18.09
CA GLN A 18 8.93 11.73 18.73
C GLN A 18 9.52 10.63 17.83
N VAL A 19 9.71 10.91 16.54
CA VAL A 19 10.22 9.93 15.58
C VAL A 19 11.71 9.70 15.81
N THR A 20 12.06 8.46 16.14
CA THR A 20 13.43 7.98 16.22
C THR A 20 13.55 6.58 15.60
N PRO A 21 14.73 6.14 15.16
CA PRO A 21 14.91 4.83 14.56
C PRO A 21 14.35 3.70 15.45
N GLY A 22 13.52 2.84 14.85
CA GLY A 22 12.88 1.71 15.54
C GLY A 22 11.59 2.05 16.31
N ARG A 23 11.22 3.33 16.47
CA ARG A 23 9.94 3.77 17.05
C ARG A 23 8.84 3.84 16.00
N TYR A 24 8.44 2.69 15.48
CA TYR A 24 7.41 2.59 14.44
C TYR A 24 6.04 3.10 14.91
N ASP A 25 5.74 3.02 16.20
CA ASP A 25 4.54 3.61 16.81
C ASP A 25 4.51 5.15 16.67
N ALA A 26 5.63 5.81 16.94
CA ALA A 26 5.76 7.26 16.78
C ALA A 26 5.72 7.67 15.30
N TYR A 27 6.33 6.87 14.42
CA TYR A 27 6.26 7.09 12.98
C TYR A 27 4.83 6.98 12.46
N GLU A 28 4.07 5.96 12.86
CA GLU A 28 2.66 5.84 12.48
C GLU A 28 1.82 7.00 13.03
N ALA A 29 2.09 7.47 14.25
CA ALA A 29 1.43 8.66 14.79
C ALA A 29 1.71 9.92 13.97
N LEU A 30 2.93 10.08 13.43
CA LEU A 30 3.26 11.14 12.48
C LEU A 30 2.47 10.99 11.18
N LEU A 31 2.35 9.79 10.61
CA LEU A 31 1.55 9.57 9.41
C LEU A 31 0.08 9.92 9.63
N HIS A 32 -0.48 9.56 10.79
CA HIS A 32 -1.84 9.97 11.17
C HIS A 32 -1.99 11.48 11.29
N ALA A 33 -1.01 12.18 11.89
CA ALA A 33 -1.01 13.63 11.97
C ALA A 33 -0.94 14.30 10.58
N LEU A 34 -0.15 13.74 9.65
CA LEU A 34 -0.09 14.21 8.26
C LEU A 34 -1.41 13.95 7.50
N ALA A 35 -2.07 12.83 7.79
CA ALA A 35 -3.34 12.45 7.14
C ALA A 35 -4.56 13.20 7.70
N ASP A 36 -4.44 13.89 8.83
CA ASP A 36 -5.52 14.63 9.47
C ASP A 36 -5.94 15.84 8.61
N PRO A 37 -7.17 15.88 8.08
CA PRO A 37 -7.65 17.01 7.28
C PRO A 37 -7.78 18.31 8.08
N ALA A 38 -7.91 18.24 9.40
CA ALA A 38 -8.04 19.41 10.27
C ALA A 38 -6.68 20.08 10.54
N GLY A 39 -5.58 19.31 10.51
CA GLY A 39 -4.31 19.83 10.98
C GLY A 39 -3.01 19.40 10.31
N GLY A 40 -3.05 18.44 9.38
CA GLY A 40 -1.88 17.97 8.64
C GLY A 40 -1.41 18.95 7.56
N ARG A 41 -1.14 20.22 7.92
CA ARG A 41 -0.61 21.21 6.98
C ARG A 41 0.91 21.17 6.94
N ILE A 42 1.44 21.31 5.73
CA ILE A 42 2.87 21.41 5.46
C ILE A 42 3.15 22.54 4.47
N TRP A 43 4.37 23.04 4.50
CA TRP A 43 4.87 24.09 3.63
C TRP A 43 5.83 23.47 2.63
N MET A 44 5.34 23.20 1.43
CA MET A 44 6.13 22.65 0.33
C MET A 44 7.04 23.74 -0.24
N LEU A 45 8.34 23.44 -0.36
CA LEU A 45 9.33 24.42 -0.82
C LEU A 45 9.37 24.42 -2.35
N LEU A 46 9.05 25.58 -2.98
CA LEU A 46 9.02 25.71 -4.44
C LEU A 46 10.37 26.14 -4.99
N TRP A 47 11.01 25.27 -5.76
CA TRP A 47 12.22 25.61 -6.51
C TRP A 47 11.93 26.67 -7.57
N HIS A 48 10.79 26.58 -8.25
CA HIS A 48 10.37 27.49 -9.31
C HIS A 48 8.87 27.76 -9.25
N GLY A 49 8.44 28.91 -9.81
CA GLY A 49 7.04 29.30 -9.93
C GLY A 49 6.43 29.86 -8.66
N GLN A 50 5.11 30.09 -8.70
CA GLN A 50 4.29 30.54 -7.57
C GLN A 50 3.24 29.48 -7.21
N PRO A 51 2.75 29.45 -5.97
CA PRO A 51 1.70 28.51 -5.57
C PRO A 51 0.48 28.59 -6.49
N GLY A 52 0.01 27.43 -6.97
CA GLY A 52 -1.13 27.33 -7.89
C GLY A 52 -0.83 27.67 -9.36
N SER A 53 0.41 28.05 -9.69
CA SER A 53 0.82 28.31 -11.08
C SER A 53 1.17 27.01 -11.81
N PRO A 54 0.89 26.87 -13.11
CA PRO A 54 1.25 25.67 -13.88
C PRO A 54 2.76 25.45 -14.02
N ASP A 55 3.60 26.46 -13.76
CA ASP A 55 5.06 26.37 -13.76
C ASP A 55 5.66 26.13 -12.36
N ALA A 56 4.81 25.89 -11.35
CA ALA A 56 5.25 25.59 -9.99
C ALA A 56 5.98 24.24 -9.94
N GLN A 57 7.17 24.25 -9.36
CA GLN A 57 7.98 23.05 -9.18
C GLN A 57 8.47 22.98 -7.75
N TYR A 58 8.21 21.84 -7.09
CA TYR A 58 8.80 21.57 -5.79
C TYR A 58 10.32 21.39 -5.92
N GLY A 59 11.04 21.66 -4.82
CA GLY A 59 12.42 21.21 -4.71
C GLY A 59 12.54 19.70 -4.84
N ASN A 60 13.75 19.22 -5.07
CA ASN A 60 14.06 17.80 -5.12
C ASN A 60 15.23 17.45 -4.20
N MET A 61 15.17 16.25 -3.64
CA MET A 61 16.24 15.61 -2.89
C MET A 61 16.24 14.13 -3.25
N GLU A 62 17.42 13.53 -3.35
CA GLU A 62 17.57 12.09 -3.53
C GLU A 62 18.36 11.53 -2.34
N ILE A 63 17.78 10.54 -1.67
CA ILE A 63 18.37 9.88 -0.50
C ILE A 63 18.19 8.39 -0.68
N ASP A 64 19.32 7.66 -0.68
CA ASP A 64 19.37 6.21 -0.90
C ASP A 64 18.62 5.74 -2.16
N GLY A 65 18.70 6.53 -3.24
CA GLY A 65 18.03 6.23 -4.51
C GLY A 65 16.52 6.51 -4.52
N VAL A 66 15.99 7.17 -3.50
CA VAL A 66 14.58 7.57 -3.40
C VAL A 66 14.45 9.09 -3.51
N CYS A 67 13.52 9.53 -4.35
CA CYS A 67 13.24 10.94 -4.60
C CYS A 67 12.25 11.52 -3.58
N TYR A 68 12.54 12.71 -3.06
CA TYR A 68 11.73 13.42 -2.08
C TYR A 68 11.56 14.90 -2.43
N ALA A 69 10.35 15.40 -2.22
CA ALA A 69 10.08 16.83 -2.21
C ALA A 69 10.31 17.41 -0.80
N PRO A 70 11.15 18.43 -0.62
CA PRO A 70 11.40 19.02 0.68
C PRO A 70 10.23 19.89 1.13
N CYS A 71 9.90 19.80 2.42
CA CYS A 71 8.86 20.59 3.04
C CYS A 71 9.18 20.88 4.50
N VAL A 72 8.52 21.88 5.07
CA VAL A 72 8.63 22.21 6.48
C VAL A 72 7.28 22.14 7.19
N THR A 73 7.30 21.88 8.49
CA THR A 73 6.08 21.58 9.28
C THR A 73 5.39 22.81 9.86
N SER A 74 6.04 23.97 9.86
CA SER A 74 5.48 25.20 10.43
C SER A 74 6.10 26.48 9.84
N PRO A 75 5.47 27.65 10.03
CA PRO A 75 6.07 28.93 9.66
C PRO A 75 7.39 29.22 10.39
N GLN A 76 7.55 28.71 11.61
CA GLN A 76 8.78 28.82 12.39
C GLN A 76 9.90 28.03 11.72
N GLU A 77 9.64 26.77 11.37
CA GLU A 77 10.58 25.92 10.63
C GLU A 77 10.92 26.51 9.25
N LEU A 78 9.94 27.14 8.57
CA LEU A 78 10.21 27.88 7.34
C LEU A 78 11.20 29.02 7.56
N ALA A 79 11.01 29.84 8.59
CA ALA A 79 11.90 30.95 8.90
C ALA A 79 13.31 30.46 9.26
N VAL A 80 13.43 29.37 10.01
CA VAL A 80 14.72 28.77 10.42
C VAL A 80 15.44 28.10 9.25
N SER A 81 14.71 27.54 8.28
CA SER A 81 15.30 26.89 7.10
C SER A 81 16.12 27.82 6.21
N GLY A 82 15.92 29.13 6.31
CA GLY A 82 16.54 30.12 5.42
C GLY A 82 15.99 30.12 3.99
N TRP A 83 14.89 29.39 3.73
CA TRP A 83 14.25 29.36 2.41
C TRP A 83 13.69 30.74 2.06
N ASN A 84 14.17 31.31 0.95
CA ASN A 84 13.82 32.66 0.50
C ASN A 84 13.04 32.67 -0.83
N ARG A 85 12.63 31.50 -1.33
CA ARG A 85 11.76 31.36 -2.51
C ARG A 85 10.30 31.18 -2.08
N ALA A 86 9.42 31.07 -3.07
CA ALA A 86 8.02 30.76 -2.83
C ALA A 86 7.86 29.39 -2.13
N HIS A 87 6.73 29.23 -1.46
CA HIS A 87 6.32 27.98 -0.84
C HIS A 87 4.81 27.82 -0.99
N GLU A 88 4.34 26.59 -1.04
CA GLU A 88 2.92 26.25 -1.09
C GLU A 88 2.48 25.64 0.23
N ILE A 89 1.35 26.09 0.77
CA ILE A 89 0.75 25.49 1.97
C ILE A 89 -0.31 24.50 1.50
N THR A 90 -0.14 23.22 1.83
CA THR A 90 -1.04 22.14 1.42
C THR A 90 -1.28 21.15 2.56
N THR A 91 -2.22 20.23 2.38
CA THR A 91 -2.45 19.13 3.33
C THR A 91 -1.56 17.93 3.00
N GLY A 92 -1.22 17.14 4.03
CA GLY A 92 -0.48 15.89 3.84
C GLY A 92 -1.21 14.92 2.90
N ARG A 93 -2.55 14.92 2.89
CA ARG A 93 -3.34 14.10 1.97
C ARG A 93 -3.31 14.60 0.53
N ASP A 94 -3.37 15.90 0.32
CA ASP A 94 -3.36 16.47 -1.03
C ASP A 94 -1.98 16.32 -1.68
N ILE A 95 -0.90 16.60 -0.93
CA ILE A 95 0.45 16.38 -1.45
C ILE A 95 0.72 14.89 -1.70
N ALA A 96 0.22 14.01 -0.83
CA ALA A 96 0.42 12.58 -0.99
C ALA A 96 -0.17 12.12 -2.32
N ARG A 97 -1.42 12.53 -2.61
CA ARG A 97 -2.10 12.23 -3.89
C ARG A 97 -1.37 12.77 -5.10
N ALA A 98 -0.72 13.93 -4.98
CA ALA A 98 0.05 14.52 -6.06
C ALA A 98 1.37 13.76 -6.31
N LEU A 99 2.06 13.33 -5.26
CA LEU A 99 3.45 12.83 -5.37
C LEU A 99 3.57 11.31 -5.47
N TYR A 100 2.69 10.54 -4.82
CA TYR A 100 2.84 9.08 -4.79
C TYR A 100 2.78 8.42 -6.19
N PRO A 101 1.96 8.87 -7.17
CA PRO A 101 1.91 8.24 -8.49
C PRO A 101 3.26 8.26 -9.22
N ASP A 102 4.04 9.31 -9.00
CA ASP A 102 5.36 9.51 -9.59
C ASP A 102 6.49 8.97 -8.71
N ARG A 103 6.16 8.19 -7.66
CA ARG A 103 7.09 7.57 -6.72
C ARG A 103 7.94 8.58 -5.92
N TRP A 104 7.41 9.77 -5.68
CA TRP A 104 8.03 10.77 -4.82
C TRP A 104 7.55 10.64 -3.37
N GLY A 105 8.47 10.76 -2.43
CA GLY A 105 8.18 11.00 -1.02
C GLY A 105 8.19 12.48 -0.66
N ILE A 106 7.99 12.78 0.63
CA ILE A 106 8.29 14.12 1.20
C ILE A 106 9.41 14.01 2.22
N TRP A 107 10.23 15.06 2.33
CA TRP A 107 11.25 15.18 3.37
C TRP A 107 10.91 16.34 4.30
N LEU A 108 10.58 16.02 5.56
CA LEU A 108 10.11 16.97 6.57
C LEU A 108 11.30 17.61 7.28
N ASN A 109 11.34 18.94 7.30
CA ASN A 109 12.36 19.76 7.97
C ASN A 109 13.80 19.30 7.62
N PRO A 110 14.20 19.29 6.33
CA PRO A 110 15.54 18.85 5.92
C PRO A 110 16.68 19.63 6.58
N HIS A 111 16.41 20.87 7.01
CA HIS A 111 17.35 21.75 7.68
C HIS A 111 17.57 21.42 9.17
N ALA A 112 16.75 20.55 9.77
CA ALA A 112 16.84 20.22 11.17
C ALA A 112 18.19 19.54 11.51
N PRO A 113 18.79 19.83 12.68
CA PRO A 113 20.00 19.14 13.13
C PRO A 113 19.79 17.62 13.19
N GLY A 114 20.65 16.85 12.52
CA GLY A 114 20.53 15.39 12.42
C GLY A 114 19.86 14.91 11.12
N GLY A 115 19.41 15.82 10.26
CA GLY A 115 18.71 15.51 9.03
C GLY A 115 17.22 15.26 9.31
N GLY A 116 16.35 15.90 8.55
CA GLY A 116 14.90 15.76 8.67
C GLY A 116 14.38 14.31 8.50
N VAL A 117 13.06 14.13 8.54
CA VAL A 117 12.45 12.80 8.41
C VAL A 117 11.85 12.62 7.02
N GLY A 118 12.27 11.57 6.32
CA GLY A 118 11.67 11.12 5.07
C GLY A 118 10.37 10.36 5.29
N VAL A 119 9.35 10.70 4.50
CA VAL A 119 8.13 9.89 4.33
C VAL A 119 8.14 9.37 2.89
N PRO A 120 8.47 8.09 2.66
CA PRO A 120 8.63 7.54 1.32
C PRO A 120 7.30 7.48 0.58
N TRP A 121 7.37 7.38 -0.74
CA TRP A 121 6.18 7.37 -1.62
C TRP A 121 5.17 6.27 -1.27
N LEU A 122 5.62 5.13 -0.71
CA LEU A 122 4.75 4.07 -0.21
C LEU A 122 3.91 4.52 0.98
N ASP A 123 4.46 5.31 1.91
CA ASP A 123 3.70 5.86 3.03
C ASP A 123 2.83 7.03 2.60
N LEU A 124 3.25 7.81 1.59
CA LEU A 124 2.35 8.78 0.95
C LEU A 124 1.16 8.07 0.29
N ARG A 125 1.38 6.94 -0.38
CA ARG A 125 0.28 6.13 -0.91
C ARG A 125 -0.70 5.71 0.20
N ARG A 126 -0.19 5.32 1.37
CA ARG A 126 -1.04 4.99 2.54
C ARG A 126 -1.82 6.21 3.03
N ILE A 127 -1.20 7.39 3.11
CA ILE A 127 -1.88 8.66 3.47
C ILE A 127 -2.99 9.01 2.44
N ALA A 128 -2.70 8.84 1.14
CA ALA A 128 -3.61 9.18 0.06
C ALA A 128 -4.82 8.24 -0.05
N THR A 129 -4.61 6.94 0.17
CA THR A 129 -5.62 5.89 0.03
C THR A 129 -6.36 5.58 1.34
N GLY A 130 -5.72 5.83 2.48
CA GLY A 130 -6.21 5.63 3.84
C GLY A 130 -5.31 4.71 4.67
N LEU A 131 -4.82 5.20 5.81
CA LEU A 131 -3.89 4.47 6.69
C LEU A 131 -4.48 3.15 7.23
N ASP A 132 -5.80 3.09 7.43
CA ASP A 132 -6.49 1.88 7.92
C ASP A 132 -6.67 0.80 6.84
N ARG A 133 -6.33 1.10 5.58
CA ARG A 133 -6.51 0.17 4.44
C ARG A 133 -5.25 -0.58 4.06
N MET A 134 -4.10 -0.10 4.51
CA MET A 134 -2.79 -0.65 4.16
C MET A 134 -1.97 -0.82 5.43
N PRO A 135 -1.27 -1.96 5.58
CA PRO A 135 -0.59 -2.29 6.84
C PRO A 135 0.53 -1.30 7.14
N ALA A 136 0.75 -1.04 8.44
CA ALA A 136 1.89 -0.29 8.94
C ALA A 136 3.19 -1.07 8.72
N GLY A 137 4.18 -0.43 8.12
CA GLY A 137 5.49 -1.03 7.86
C GLY A 137 6.43 -0.95 9.08
N PRO A 138 7.59 -1.65 9.04
CA PRO A 138 7.97 -2.73 8.13
C PRO A 138 7.11 -3.99 8.28
N LEU A 139 7.01 -4.80 7.23
CA LEU A 139 6.21 -6.03 7.23
C LEU A 139 7.11 -7.27 7.35
N ARG A 140 6.73 -8.22 8.21
CA ARG A 140 7.23 -9.60 8.17
C ARG A 140 6.20 -10.47 7.46
N LEU A 141 6.62 -11.12 6.39
CA LEU A 141 5.77 -11.90 5.50
C LEU A 141 6.23 -13.36 5.49
N SER A 142 5.29 -14.28 5.61
CA SER A 142 5.56 -15.72 5.56
C SER A 142 4.36 -16.47 4.98
N ASP A 143 4.53 -17.77 4.74
CA ASP A 143 3.39 -18.65 4.58
C ASP A 143 2.57 -18.70 5.89
N PRO A 144 1.24 -18.87 5.81
CA PRO A 144 0.41 -19.04 7.01
C PRO A 144 0.64 -20.42 7.62
N ALA A 145 1.02 -20.43 8.90
CA ALA A 145 1.18 -21.65 9.70
C ALA A 145 -0.12 -22.12 10.38
N ILE A 146 -1.20 -21.32 10.27
CA ILE A 146 -2.49 -21.62 10.90
C ILE A 146 -3.31 -22.54 9.99
N GLU A 147 -3.76 -23.65 10.55
CA GLU A 147 -4.63 -24.62 9.87
C GLU A 147 -6.10 -24.19 9.94
N ILE A 148 -6.63 -23.66 8.84
CA ILE A 148 -8.04 -23.25 8.68
C ILE A 148 -8.71 -23.91 7.46
N PRO A 149 -8.72 -25.25 7.38
CA PRO A 149 -9.15 -25.96 6.18
C PRO A 149 -10.59 -25.65 5.77
N GLN A 150 -11.50 -25.40 6.73
CA GLN A 150 -12.89 -25.07 6.45
C GLN A 150 -13.03 -23.74 5.69
N PHE A 151 -12.27 -22.71 6.10
CA PHE A 151 -12.24 -21.43 5.41
C PHE A 151 -11.71 -21.57 3.98
N TYR A 152 -10.59 -22.26 3.78
CA TYR A 152 -10.03 -22.45 2.44
C TYR A 152 -10.94 -23.28 1.54
N ALA A 153 -11.60 -24.33 2.07
CA ALA A 153 -12.55 -25.13 1.31
C ALA A 153 -13.76 -24.30 0.85
N LEU A 154 -14.36 -23.50 1.74
CA LEU A 154 -15.49 -22.64 1.41
C LEU A 154 -15.08 -21.53 0.41
N LEU A 155 -13.91 -20.93 0.60
CA LEU A 155 -13.37 -19.92 -0.29
C LEU A 155 -13.13 -20.47 -1.70
N THR A 156 -12.52 -21.65 -1.82
CA THR A 156 -12.34 -22.33 -3.11
C THR A 156 -13.69 -22.67 -3.76
N GLN A 157 -14.66 -23.17 -2.99
CA GLN A 157 -16.00 -23.47 -3.51
C GLN A 157 -16.69 -22.23 -4.08
N ASN A 158 -16.60 -21.08 -3.38
CA ASN A 158 -17.18 -19.82 -3.85
C ASN A 158 -16.40 -19.25 -5.04
N ALA A 159 -15.07 -19.43 -5.09
CA ALA A 159 -14.24 -19.03 -6.22
C ALA A 159 -14.59 -19.75 -7.52
N HIS A 160 -14.94 -21.05 -7.46
CA HIS A 160 -15.47 -21.79 -8.62
C HIS A 160 -16.76 -21.18 -9.18
N ARG A 161 -17.59 -20.56 -8.34
CA ARG A 161 -18.85 -19.91 -8.74
C ARG A 161 -18.67 -18.43 -9.12
N THR A 162 -17.44 -17.90 -9.08
CA THR A 162 -17.14 -16.47 -9.28
C THR A 162 -16.24 -16.29 -10.51
N PRO A 163 -16.81 -16.12 -11.72
CA PRO A 163 -16.05 -16.20 -12.97
C PRO A 163 -14.90 -15.19 -13.16
N SER A 164 -14.87 -14.11 -12.38
CA SER A 164 -13.78 -13.12 -12.43
C SER A 164 -12.48 -13.60 -11.78
N VAL A 165 -12.52 -14.59 -10.89
CA VAL A 165 -11.33 -15.07 -10.16
C VAL A 165 -10.48 -16.01 -11.02
N ARG A 166 -9.21 -15.65 -11.24
CA ARG A 166 -8.20 -16.47 -11.90
C ARG A 166 -7.49 -17.37 -10.90
N SER A 167 -6.90 -16.78 -9.86
CA SER A 167 -6.17 -17.52 -8.83
C SER A 167 -6.30 -16.87 -7.45
N LEU A 168 -6.11 -17.67 -6.40
CA LEU A 168 -6.06 -17.21 -5.01
C LEU A 168 -4.75 -17.64 -4.35
N ARG A 169 -4.10 -16.68 -3.70
CA ARG A 169 -2.87 -16.88 -2.91
C ARG A 169 -3.11 -16.48 -1.46
N ARG A 170 -2.22 -16.92 -0.57
CA ARG A 170 -2.30 -16.62 0.86
C ARG A 170 -0.95 -16.21 1.41
N ALA A 171 -0.95 -15.34 2.41
CA ALA A 171 0.25 -14.94 3.14
C ALA A 171 -0.14 -14.61 4.59
N TRP A 172 0.77 -14.87 5.50
CA TRP A 172 0.72 -14.32 6.84
C TRP A 172 1.43 -12.97 6.84
N VAL A 173 0.76 -11.95 7.34
CA VAL A 173 1.30 -10.60 7.43
C VAL A 173 1.40 -10.19 8.89
N GLN A 174 2.62 -9.92 9.33
CA GLN A 174 2.90 -9.32 10.64
C GLN A 174 3.45 -7.90 10.41
N PRO A 175 2.61 -6.86 10.56
CA PRO A 175 3.08 -5.49 10.55
C PRO A 175 3.90 -5.19 11.81
N ALA A 176 4.73 -4.15 11.75
CA ALA A 176 5.46 -3.67 12.93
C ALA A 176 4.52 -3.04 13.97
N VAL A 177 3.40 -2.46 13.51
CA VAL A 177 2.35 -1.89 14.35
C VAL A 177 1.01 -2.53 13.98
N GLY A 178 0.30 -3.05 14.97
CA GLY A 178 -1.00 -3.69 14.79
C GLY A 178 -0.97 -5.23 14.78
N PRO A 179 -2.14 -5.87 14.67
CA PRO A 179 -2.25 -7.32 14.76
C PRO A 179 -1.76 -8.01 13.48
N ALA A 180 -1.26 -9.23 13.64
CA ALA A 180 -1.02 -10.11 12.52
C ALA A 180 -2.33 -10.54 11.87
N TYR A 181 -2.30 -10.78 10.56
CA TYR A 181 -3.48 -11.16 9.81
C TYR A 181 -3.16 -12.08 8.63
N LEU A 182 -4.19 -12.81 8.19
CA LEU A 182 -4.15 -13.58 6.97
C LEU A 182 -4.51 -12.69 5.78
N ALA A 183 -3.60 -12.54 4.83
CA ALA A 183 -3.87 -11.89 3.56
C ALA A 183 -4.29 -12.91 2.50
N ILE A 184 -5.38 -12.64 1.80
CA ILE A 184 -5.84 -13.38 0.62
C ILE A 184 -5.55 -12.53 -0.63
N GLY A 185 -4.65 -13.03 -1.46
CA GLY A 185 -4.33 -12.44 -2.75
C GLY A 185 -5.38 -12.83 -3.78
N LEU A 186 -6.08 -11.83 -4.31
CA LEU A 186 -7.12 -11.97 -5.32
C LEU A 186 -6.55 -11.64 -6.70
N ASP A 187 -6.33 -12.66 -7.53
CA ASP A 187 -5.94 -12.50 -8.92
C ASP A 187 -7.17 -12.67 -9.81
N LEU A 188 -7.50 -11.63 -10.58
CA LEU A 188 -8.72 -11.53 -11.37
C LEU A 188 -8.39 -11.42 -12.86
N TYR A 189 -9.27 -11.91 -13.73
CA TYR A 189 -9.11 -11.71 -15.18
C TYR A 189 -9.27 -10.25 -15.59
N ASP A 190 -10.11 -9.50 -14.88
CA ASP A 190 -10.31 -8.07 -15.04
C ASP A 190 -10.61 -7.40 -13.69
N THR A 191 -10.32 -6.10 -13.59
CA THR A 191 -10.56 -5.29 -12.39
C THR A 191 -11.75 -4.34 -12.57
N GLY A 192 -12.69 -4.68 -13.46
CA GLY A 192 -13.88 -3.88 -13.72
C GLY A 192 -14.85 -3.87 -12.52
N PRO A 193 -15.77 -2.88 -12.44
CA PRO A 193 -16.67 -2.74 -11.29
C PRO A 193 -17.51 -3.98 -10.97
N GLN A 194 -17.95 -4.73 -11.99
CA GLN A 194 -18.72 -5.97 -11.80
C GLN A 194 -17.84 -7.09 -11.22
N SER A 195 -16.61 -7.25 -11.71
CA SER A 195 -15.66 -8.24 -11.20
C SER A 195 -15.29 -7.95 -9.74
N VAL A 196 -15.06 -6.68 -9.40
CA VAL A 196 -14.84 -6.27 -7.99
C VAL A 196 -16.07 -6.55 -7.12
N LYS A 197 -17.28 -6.27 -7.62
CA LYS A 197 -18.52 -6.53 -6.87
C LYS A 197 -18.75 -8.01 -6.60
N THR A 198 -18.57 -8.86 -7.60
CA THR A 198 -18.76 -10.32 -7.48
C THR A 198 -17.76 -10.92 -6.50
N VAL A 199 -16.49 -10.51 -6.55
CA VAL A 199 -15.45 -10.96 -5.61
C VAL A 199 -15.71 -10.48 -4.19
N ARG A 200 -16.24 -9.26 -4.02
CA ARG A 200 -16.66 -8.78 -2.69
C ARG A 200 -17.75 -9.66 -2.08
N VAL A 201 -18.75 -10.05 -2.88
CA VAL A 201 -19.82 -10.96 -2.43
C VAL A 201 -19.26 -12.34 -2.10
N MET A 202 -18.39 -12.87 -2.95
CA MET A 202 -17.69 -14.15 -2.72
C MET A 202 -16.95 -14.14 -1.37
N MET A 203 -16.16 -13.10 -1.11
CA MET A 203 -15.44 -12.96 0.16
C MET A 203 -16.39 -12.85 1.35
N GLN A 204 -17.47 -12.06 1.25
CA GLN A 204 -18.49 -11.93 2.30
C GLN A 204 -19.13 -13.27 2.66
N GLN A 205 -19.35 -14.15 1.69
CA GLN A 205 -19.88 -15.49 1.94
C GLN A 205 -18.82 -16.40 2.59
N SER A 206 -17.55 -16.24 2.24
CA SER A 206 -16.46 -17.08 2.75
C SER A 206 -15.97 -16.70 4.14
N VAL A 207 -16.05 -15.43 4.53
CA VAL A 207 -15.57 -14.98 5.85
C VAL A 207 -16.36 -15.58 7.02
N ALA A 208 -17.58 -16.08 6.78
CA ALA A 208 -18.37 -16.78 7.80
C ALA A 208 -17.71 -18.08 8.31
N ALA A 209 -16.72 -18.62 7.58
CA ALA A 209 -15.96 -19.80 7.99
C ALA A 209 -14.59 -19.46 8.62
N VAL A 210 -14.29 -18.17 8.82
CA VAL A 210 -13.06 -17.73 9.49
C VAL A 210 -13.22 -17.93 10.99
N PRO A 211 -12.24 -18.56 11.68
CA PRO A 211 -12.27 -18.68 13.13
C PRO A 211 -12.36 -17.33 13.83
N ASP A 212 -13.09 -17.28 14.94
CA ASP A 212 -13.22 -16.06 15.75
C ASP A 212 -11.84 -15.52 16.15
N GLY A 213 -11.66 -14.21 16.00
CA GLY A 213 -10.41 -13.51 16.36
C GLY A 213 -9.29 -13.61 15.32
N LEU A 214 -9.46 -14.33 14.20
CA LEU A 214 -8.49 -14.33 13.10
C LEU A 214 -8.78 -13.19 12.12
N PRO A 215 -7.93 -12.15 12.03
CA PRO A 215 -8.15 -11.08 11.08
C PRO A 215 -7.80 -11.56 9.66
N VAL A 216 -8.69 -11.27 8.71
CA VAL A 216 -8.49 -11.60 7.28
C VAL A 216 -8.61 -10.31 6.46
N SER A 217 -7.63 -10.10 5.57
CA SER A 217 -7.62 -9.00 4.62
C SER A 217 -7.44 -9.51 3.20
N THR A 218 -7.82 -8.70 2.22
CA THR A 218 -7.68 -9.02 0.80
C THR A 218 -6.75 -8.04 0.13
N VAL A 219 -5.83 -8.53 -0.71
CA VAL A 219 -4.98 -7.71 -1.56
C VAL A 219 -5.26 -8.00 -3.03
N ALA A 220 -5.29 -6.96 -3.85
CA ALA A 220 -5.46 -7.11 -5.29
C ALA A 220 -4.12 -7.51 -5.91
N MET A 221 -4.06 -8.69 -6.53
CA MET A 221 -2.80 -9.18 -7.12
C MET A 221 -2.36 -8.36 -8.33
N ALA A 222 -3.21 -7.50 -8.88
CA ALA A 222 -2.87 -6.55 -9.94
C ALA A 222 -2.08 -5.33 -9.44
N ASP A 223 -2.07 -5.07 -8.13
CA ASP A 223 -1.38 -3.94 -7.52
C ASP A 223 0.13 -4.20 -7.46
N GLU A 224 0.88 -3.58 -8.37
CA GLU A 224 2.33 -3.74 -8.47
C GLU A 224 3.13 -3.07 -7.34
N TYR A 225 2.47 -2.22 -6.56
CA TYR A 225 3.08 -1.42 -5.51
C TYR A 225 2.80 -1.94 -4.11
N ASP A 226 1.91 -2.93 -3.98
CA ASP A 226 1.59 -3.52 -2.70
C ASP A 226 2.69 -4.53 -2.30
N PRO A 227 3.38 -4.31 -1.16
CA PRO A 227 4.49 -5.17 -0.74
C PRO A 227 4.04 -6.61 -0.45
N VAL A 228 2.80 -6.83 0.00
CA VAL A 228 2.23 -8.16 0.23
C VAL A 228 2.00 -8.86 -1.11
N THR A 229 1.43 -8.16 -2.09
CA THR A 229 1.25 -8.67 -3.47
C THR A 229 2.59 -9.05 -4.10
N MET A 230 3.61 -8.19 -3.98
CA MET A 230 4.95 -8.46 -4.51
C MET A 230 5.54 -9.73 -3.89
N TRP A 231 5.44 -9.88 -2.57
CA TRP A 231 5.92 -11.08 -1.88
C TRP A 231 5.16 -12.33 -2.32
N MET A 232 3.82 -12.28 -2.40
CA MET A 232 2.99 -13.41 -2.80
C MET A 232 3.31 -13.89 -4.22
N ARG A 233 3.61 -12.98 -5.16
CA ARG A 233 3.97 -13.35 -6.54
C ARG A 233 5.25 -14.21 -6.60
N VAL A 234 6.20 -13.94 -5.71
CA VAL A 234 7.51 -14.61 -5.69
C VAL A 234 7.49 -15.88 -4.83
N ASN A 235 6.81 -15.82 -3.67
CA ASN A 235 6.96 -16.85 -2.63
C ASN A 235 5.74 -17.76 -2.49
N ALA A 236 4.53 -17.28 -2.79
CA ALA A 236 3.30 -18.00 -2.49
C ALA A 236 2.74 -18.75 -3.71
N ARG A 237 2.59 -20.07 -3.56
CA ARG A 237 1.85 -20.89 -4.55
C ARG A 237 0.34 -20.64 -4.42
N PRO A 238 -0.40 -20.58 -5.54
CA PRO A 238 -1.86 -20.52 -5.48
C PRO A 238 -2.44 -21.76 -4.79
N PHE A 239 -3.41 -21.57 -3.90
CA PHE A 239 -4.21 -22.67 -3.35
C PHE A 239 -5.51 -22.90 -4.16
N TYR A 240 -5.87 -21.92 -5.00
CA TYR A 240 -6.86 -22.04 -6.04
C TYR A 240 -6.27 -21.45 -7.32
N ASP A 241 -6.41 -22.17 -8.42
CA ASP A 241 -6.06 -21.71 -9.76
C ASP A 241 -7.08 -22.30 -10.72
N ARG A 242 -7.83 -21.43 -11.39
CA ARG A 242 -8.89 -21.85 -12.30
C ARG A 242 -8.34 -22.61 -13.50
N ASP A 243 -7.23 -22.15 -14.07
CA ASP A 243 -6.69 -22.72 -15.30
C ASP A 243 -6.10 -24.12 -15.00
N ALA A 244 -5.57 -24.32 -13.80
CA ALA A 244 -5.18 -25.64 -13.32
C ALA A 244 -6.38 -26.60 -13.11
N HIS A 245 -7.55 -26.08 -12.73
CA HIS A 245 -8.77 -26.88 -12.52
C HIS A 245 -9.55 -27.14 -13.83
N ALA A 246 -9.41 -26.30 -14.85
CA ALA A 246 -10.05 -26.47 -16.15
C ALA A 246 -9.47 -27.62 -16.99
N GLY A 247 -8.37 -28.23 -16.51
CA GLY A 247 -7.80 -29.45 -17.05
C GLY A 247 -6.72 -29.17 -18.10
N ALA A 248 -5.59 -29.87 -17.94
CA ALA A 248 -4.75 -30.23 -19.06
C ALA A 248 -5.65 -30.82 -20.16
N PRO A 249 -5.44 -30.46 -21.45
CA PRO A 249 -6.15 -31.12 -22.52
C PRO A 249 -5.93 -32.64 -22.38
N PRO A 250 -6.95 -33.49 -22.61
CA PRO A 250 -6.70 -34.91 -22.72
C PRO A 250 -5.58 -35.07 -23.73
N THR A 251 -4.47 -35.71 -23.33
CA THR A 251 -3.47 -36.21 -24.26
C THR A 251 -4.22 -37.11 -25.22
N GLY A 252 -4.59 -36.54 -26.36
CA GLY A 252 -5.33 -37.20 -27.41
C GLY A 252 -4.63 -38.51 -27.71
N GLY A 253 -5.42 -39.59 -27.71
CA GLY A 253 -4.95 -40.95 -27.94
C GLY A 253 -3.92 -40.98 -29.07
N GLY A 254 -2.76 -41.52 -28.73
CA GLY A 254 -1.69 -41.76 -29.69
C GLY A 254 -2.26 -42.46 -30.92
N TYR A 255 -2.08 -41.83 -32.07
CA TYR A 255 -2.34 -42.44 -33.37
C TYR A 255 -1.63 -43.79 -33.44
N GLY A 256 -2.42 -44.86 -33.44
CA GLY A 256 -1.95 -46.21 -33.68
C GLY A 256 -1.32 -46.29 -35.07
N TYR A 257 -0.03 -46.62 -35.11
CA TYR A 257 0.63 -47.04 -36.34
C TYR A 257 0.28 -48.52 -36.58
N PRO A 258 -0.22 -48.91 -37.78
CA PRO A 258 -0.40 -50.32 -38.08
C PRO A 258 0.97 -51.00 -38.27
N PRO A 259 1.13 -52.26 -37.84
CA PRO A 259 2.40 -52.97 -37.96
C PRO A 259 2.72 -53.28 -39.44
N PRO A 260 3.99 -53.25 -39.84
CA PRO A 260 4.39 -53.50 -41.21
C PRO A 260 4.14 -54.97 -41.58
N HIS A 261 3.49 -55.18 -42.72
CA HIS A 261 3.32 -56.51 -43.32
C HIS A 261 4.68 -57.06 -43.75
N THR A 262 5.14 -58.11 -43.08
CA THR A 262 6.23 -58.98 -43.55
C THR A 262 5.77 -59.82 -44.74
N ARG A 263 6.56 -59.79 -45.81
CA ARG A 263 6.65 -60.86 -46.81
C ARG A 263 8.06 -61.44 -46.75
#